data_AF-A0A7C2XWN2-F1
#
_entry.id   AF-A0A7C2XWN2-F1
#
_cell.length_a   1.000
_cell.length_b   1.000
_cell.length_c   1.000
_cell.angle_alpha   90.00
_cell.angle_beta   90.00
_cell.angle_gamma   90.00
#
_symmetry.space_group_name_H-M   'P 1'
#
loop_
_entity.id
_entity.type
_entity.pdbx_description
1 polymer ?
#
loop_
_entity_poly.entity_id
_entity_poly.type
_entity_poly.pdbx_seq_one_letter_code
_entity_poly.pdbx_strand_id
1 'polypeptide(L)'
;MNQFHQKHFPGESAAYRQARDELLSAEIALRKHVEEVAALRRKLPLGGKLKEDYVFDEGVADLSDQQTVKQTRFSELFEKGKNSLIIYSFMYAPEAENACPMCTSLLRFLKDVESRELAALGFSR
;
A
#
# COMPACT_ATOMS: atom_id res chain seq x y z
N MET A 1 12.83 -38.29 -12.92
CA MET A 1 12.64 -37.34 -11.79
C MET A 1 13.07 -35.96 -12.26
N ASN A 2 12.12 -35.15 -12.69
CA ASN A 2 12.23 -33.70 -12.80
C ASN A 2 10.79 -33.20 -12.92
N GLN A 3 10.17 -32.92 -11.78
CA GLN A 3 8.73 -32.64 -11.72
C GLN A 3 8.41 -31.21 -12.19
N PHE A 4 9.37 -30.28 -12.12
CA PHE A 4 9.13 -28.86 -12.42
C PHE A 4 10.17 -28.20 -13.35
N HIS A 5 11.47 -28.50 -13.24
CA HIS A 5 12.49 -27.93 -14.13
C HIS A 5 13.75 -28.81 -14.21
N GLN A 6 14.51 -28.68 -15.30
CA GLN A 6 15.72 -29.48 -15.57
C GLN A 6 17.02 -28.88 -15.00
N LYS A 7 16.97 -27.69 -14.38
CA LYS A 7 18.15 -27.06 -13.79
C LYS A 7 18.45 -27.65 -12.40
N HIS A 8 19.70 -28.04 -12.20
CA HIS A 8 20.23 -28.60 -10.95
C HIS A 8 21.37 -27.71 -10.44
N PHE A 9 21.49 -27.58 -9.11
CA PHE A 9 22.62 -26.91 -8.49
C PHE A 9 23.84 -27.84 -8.45
N PRO A 10 25.08 -27.31 -8.59
CA PRO A 10 26.27 -28.12 -8.44
C PRO A 10 26.32 -28.84 -7.08
N GLY A 11 26.52 -30.16 -7.09
CA GLY A 11 26.63 -30.97 -5.87
C GLY A 11 25.31 -31.30 -5.17
N GLU A 12 24.15 -31.02 -5.78
CA GLU A 12 22.87 -31.41 -5.16
C GLU A 12 22.67 -32.92 -5.14
N SER A 13 22.22 -33.45 -4.01
CA SER A 13 21.86 -34.87 -3.88
C SER A 13 20.46 -35.14 -4.43
N ALA A 14 20.18 -36.39 -4.81
CA ALA A 14 18.85 -36.77 -5.27
C ALA A 14 17.76 -36.53 -4.22
N ALA A 15 18.05 -36.77 -2.93
CA ALA A 15 17.13 -36.49 -1.83
C ALA A 15 16.82 -34.99 -1.68
N TYR A 16 17.83 -34.14 -1.82
CA TYR A 16 17.64 -32.69 -1.81
C TYR A 16 16.76 -32.23 -2.98
N ARG A 17 17.01 -32.74 -4.20
CA ARG A 17 16.20 -32.41 -5.38
C ARG A 17 14.73 -32.79 -5.19
N GLN A 18 14.47 -33.98 -4.66
CA GLN A 18 13.10 -34.42 -4.38
C GLN A 18 12.40 -33.49 -3.38
N ALA A 19 13.05 -33.20 -2.25
CA ALA A 19 12.50 -32.29 -1.25
C ALA A 19 12.25 -30.87 -1.81
N ARG A 20 13.11 -30.40 -2.73
CA ARG A 20 12.93 -29.09 -3.37
C ARG A 20 11.77 -29.08 -4.37
N ASP A 21 11.53 -30.16 -5.10
CA ASP A 21 10.35 -30.32 -5.97
C ASP A 21 9.04 -30.33 -5.15
N GLU A 22 9.05 -31.02 -4.01
CA GLU A 22 7.92 -31.03 -3.07
C GLU A 22 7.66 -29.63 -2.50
N LEU A 23 8.70 -28.92 -2.05
CA LEU A 23 8.58 -27.53 -1.58
C LEU A 23 8.07 -26.60 -2.68
N LEU A 24 8.60 -26.71 -3.90
CA LEU A 24 8.17 -25.86 -5.02
C LEU A 24 6.69 -26.09 -5.37
N SER A 25 6.23 -27.34 -5.29
CA SER A 25 4.80 -27.67 -5.43
C SER A 25 3.94 -26.91 -4.43
N ALA A 26 4.37 -26.91 -3.16
CA ALA A 26 3.68 -26.21 -2.08
C ALA A 26 3.73 -24.68 -2.26
N GLU A 27 4.87 -24.11 -2.68
CA GLU A 27 5.02 -22.68 -2.97
C GLU A 27 4.10 -22.22 -4.12
N ILE A 28 4.00 -23.02 -5.19
CA ILE A 28 3.08 -22.75 -6.31
C ILE A 28 1.62 -22.78 -5.83
N ALA A 29 1.24 -23.78 -5.03
CA ALA A 29 -0.10 -23.87 -4.47
C ALA A 29 -0.42 -22.68 -3.56
N LEU A 30 0.52 -22.28 -2.70
CA LEU A 30 0.37 -21.10 -1.84
C LEU A 30 0.15 -19.82 -2.67
N ARG A 31 0.94 -19.62 -3.73
CA ARG A 31 0.78 -18.45 -4.60
C ARG A 31 -0.60 -18.42 -5.28
N LYS A 32 -1.09 -19.56 -5.77
CA LYS A 32 -2.44 -19.67 -6.34
C LYS A 32 -3.51 -19.31 -5.31
N HIS A 33 -3.37 -19.82 -4.10
CA HIS A 33 -4.33 -19.53 -3.03
C HIS A 33 -4.35 -18.05 -2.64
N VAL A 34 -3.19 -17.39 -2.60
CA VAL A 34 -3.12 -15.93 -2.38
C VAL A 34 -3.90 -15.17 -3.47
N GLU A 35 -3.78 -15.58 -4.74
CA GLU A 35 -4.54 -14.97 -5.84
C GLU A 35 -6.05 -15.24 -5.74
N GLU A 36 -6.46 -16.44 -5.31
CA GLU A 36 -7.87 -16.76 -5.04
C GLU A 36 -8.43 -15.84 -3.96
N VAL A 37 -7.72 -15.68 -2.83
CA VAL A 37 -8.10 -14.76 -1.75
C VAL A 37 -8.16 -13.31 -2.26
N ALA A 38 -7.19 -12.89 -3.09
CA ALA A 38 -7.20 -11.56 -3.68
C ALA A 38 -8.42 -11.34 -4.59
N ALA A 39 -8.82 -12.36 -5.37
CA ALA A 39 -10.04 -12.32 -6.18
C ALA A 39 -11.31 -12.23 -5.32
N LEU A 40 -11.35 -12.94 -4.17
CA LEU A 40 -12.45 -12.83 -3.20
C LEU A 40 -12.53 -11.42 -2.62
N ARG A 41 -11.39 -10.81 -2.23
CA ARG A 41 -11.34 -9.42 -1.72
C ARG A 41 -11.89 -8.41 -2.73
N ARG A 42 -11.56 -8.56 -4.01
CA ARG A 42 -12.08 -7.69 -5.09
C ARG A 42 -13.58 -7.86 -5.35
N LYS A 43 -14.17 -9.00 -4.97
CA LYS A 43 -15.61 -9.28 -5.10
C LYS A 43 -16.42 -8.82 -3.89
N LEU A 44 -15.78 -8.36 -2.82
CA LEU A 44 -16.52 -7.84 -1.67
C LEU A 44 -17.42 -6.67 -2.12
N PRO A 45 -18.67 -6.59 -1.61
CA PRO A 45 -19.51 -5.45 -1.86
C PRO A 45 -18.85 -4.19 -1.29
N LEU A 46 -19.37 -3.03 -1.70
CA LEU A 46 -18.95 -1.74 -1.12
C LEU A 46 -19.04 -1.81 0.40
N GLY A 47 -18.01 -1.27 1.06
CA GLY A 47 -17.93 -1.23 2.51
C GLY A 47 -19.07 -0.41 3.13
N GLY A 48 -19.11 -0.41 4.46
CA GLY A 48 -20.05 0.41 5.21
C GLY A 48 -19.88 1.89 4.88
N LYS A 49 -21.00 2.64 4.94
CA LYS A 49 -20.95 4.10 4.87
C LYS A 49 -20.13 4.64 6.04
N LEU A 50 -19.41 5.73 5.81
CA LEU A 50 -18.79 6.51 6.88
C LEU A 50 -19.87 6.98 7.87
N LYS A 51 -19.52 7.01 9.15
CA LYS A 51 -20.45 7.44 10.20
C LYS A 51 -20.82 8.92 10.07
N GLU A 52 -19.85 9.71 9.66
CA GLU A 52 -19.95 11.15 9.50
C GLU A 52 -18.97 11.64 8.43
N ASP A 53 -19.12 12.90 8.03
CA ASP A 53 -18.21 13.57 7.11
C ASP A 53 -17.06 14.20 7.90
N TYR A 54 -16.01 13.39 8.13
CA TYR A 54 -14.84 13.74 8.94
C TYR A 54 -14.13 15.00 8.40
N VAL A 55 -13.59 15.80 9.31
CA VAL A 55 -12.82 17.01 8.98
C VAL A 55 -11.33 16.72 9.16
N PHE A 56 -10.52 17.17 8.20
CA PHE A 56 -9.07 16.99 8.17
C PHE A 56 -8.36 18.35 8.08
N ASP A 57 -7.14 18.38 8.61
CA ASP A 57 -6.18 19.45 8.37
C ASP A 57 -5.50 19.19 7.02
N GLU A 58 -5.75 20.07 6.06
CA GLU A 58 -5.14 20.06 4.73
C GLU A 58 -4.00 21.07 4.69
N GLY A 59 -2.81 20.61 4.31
CA GLY A 59 -1.66 21.47 4.02
C GLY A 59 -1.87 22.26 2.73
N VAL A 60 -1.17 23.37 2.57
CA VAL A 60 -1.24 24.17 1.34
C VAL A 60 -0.52 23.50 0.17
N ALA A 61 -0.89 23.88 -1.05
CA ALA A 61 -0.30 23.33 -2.27
C ALA A 61 1.21 23.64 -2.41
N ASP A 62 1.67 24.73 -1.80
CA ASP A 62 3.09 25.03 -1.67
C ASP A 62 3.68 24.21 -0.52
N LEU A 63 4.37 23.12 -0.85
CA LEU A 63 4.99 22.22 0.12
C LEU A 63 6.09 22.90 0.97
N SER A 64 6.51 24.12 0.64
CA SER A 64 7.43 24.91 1.47
C SER A 64 6.74 25.58 2.66
N ASP A 65 5.42 25.75 2.62
CA ASP A 65 4.63 26.29 3.74
C ASP A 65 4.04 25.13 4.56
N GLN A 66 4.65 24.93 5.72
CA GLN A 66 4.27 23.89 6.69
C GLN A 66 3.39 24.42 7.82
N GLN A 67 3.02 25.70 7.80
CA GLN A 67 2.30 26.35 8.90
C GLN A 67 0.84 26.57 8.58
N THR A 68 0.53 26.86 7.31
CA THR A 68 -0.85 27.10 6.90
C THR A 68 -1.60 25.79 6.74
N VAL A 69 -2.63 25.59 7.57
CA VAL A 69 -3.57 24.48 7.44
C VAL A 69 -4.97 25.01 7.16
N LYS A 70 -5.69 24.29 6.30
CA LYS A 70 -7.11 24.52 6.02
C LYS A 70 -7.92 23.33 6.51
N GLN A 71 -9.06 23.59 7.14
CA GLN A 71 -10.03 22.55 7.47
C GLN A 71 -10.77 22.12 6.20
N THR A 72 -10.73 20.83 5.88
CA THR A 72 -11.39 20.25 4.69
C THR A 72 -12.15 18.99 5.08
N ARG A 73 -13.40 18.86 4.60
CA ARG A 73 -14.23 17.68 4.87
C ARG A 73 -13.81 16.49 4.00
N PHE A 74 -14.08 15.27 4.43
CA PHE A 74 -13.81 14.06 3.64
C PHE A 74 -14.46 14.13 2.25
N SER A 75 -15.70 14.60 2.20
CA SER A 75 -16.45 14.79 0.95
C SER A 75 -15.81 15.80 -0.01
N GLU A 76 -15.06 16.77 0.51
CA GLU A 76 -14.40 17.84 -0.25
C GLU A 76 -13.03 17.43 -0.82
N LEU A 77 -12.49 16.29 -0.40
CA LEU A 77 -11.23 15.73 -0.92
C LEU A 77 -11.37 15.19 -2.35
N PHE A 78 -12.61 14.97 -2.83
CA PHE A 78 -12.87 14.50 -4.17
C PHE A 78 -12.89 15.68 -5.15
N GLU A 79 -11.98 15.67 -6.12
CA GLU A 79 -12.07 16.61 -7.23
C GLU A 79 -13.36 16.42 -8.04
N LYS A 80 -13.83 17.50 -8.66
CA LYS A 80 -15.04 17.49 -9.47
C LYS A 80 -14.93 16.45 -10.61
N GLY A 81 -15.86 15.49 -10.61
CA GLY A 81 -15.91 14.41 -11.60
C GLY A 81 -15.08 13.18 -11.24
N LYS A 82 -14.35 13.18 -10.12
CA LYS A 82 -13.65 12.01 -9.59
C LYS A 82 -14.46 11.38 -8.45
N ASN A 83 -14.64 10.06 -8.51
CA ASN A 83 -15.34 9.28 -7.48
C ASN A 83 -14.38 8.36 -6.70
N SER A 84 -13.08 8.62 -6.79
CA SER A 84 -12.04 7.78 -6.18
C SER A 84 -10.99 8.66 -5.53
N LEU A 85 -10.63 8.30 -4.31
CA LEU A 85 -9.61 8.95 -3.49
C LEU A 85 -8.55 7.91 -3.13
N ILE A 86 -7.28 8.24 -3.32
CA ILE A 86 -6.16 7.42 -2.88
C ILE A 86 -5.64 8.02 -1.59
N ILE A 87 -5.59 7.21 -0.53
CA ILE A 87 -5.03 7.61 0.76
C ILE A 87 -3.70 6.89 0.93
N TYR A 88 -2.64 7.66 1.16
CA TYR A 88 -1.31 7.12 1.46
C TYR A 88 -0.89 7.54 2.86
N SER A 89 -0.61 6.56 3.71
CA SER A 89 -0.17 6.80 5.08
C SER A 89 1.31 6.49 5.20
N PHE A 90 2.07 7.44 5.72
CA PHE A 90 3.47 7.27 6.09
C PHE A 90 3.69 7.70 7.53
N MET A 91 4.81 7.31 8.11
CA MET A 91 5.06 7.45 9.55
C MET A 91 6.36 8.20 9.80
N TYR A 92 6.39 8.89 10.94
CA TYR A 92 7.59 9.48 11.54
C TYR A 92 8.03 8.60 12.72
N ALA A 93 9.34 8.46 12.93
CA ALA A 93 9.82 7.94 14.19
C ALA A 93 9.62 9.00 15.29
N PRO A 94 9.55 8.63 16.59
CA PRO A 94 9.19 9.55 17.67
C PRO A 94 9.97 10.87 17.74
N GLU A 95 11.22 10.88 17.28
CA GLU A 95 12.13 12.03 17.33
C GLU A 95 12.63 12.43 15.93
N ALA A 96 12.04 11.87 14.86
CA ALA A 96 12.51 12.12 13.51
C ALA A 96 11.92 13.43 12.95
N GLU A 97 12.80 14.31 12.49
CA GLU A 97 12.42 15.52 11.73
C GLU A 97 11.80 15.18 10.37
N ASN A 98 12.15 14.03 9.80
CA ASN A 98 11.71 13.58 8.48
C ASN A 98 10.91 12.27 8.56
N ALA A 99 9.96 12.12 7.64
CA ALA A 99 9.20 10.89 7.47
C ALA A 99 10.12 9.71 7.11
N CYS A 100 9.75 8.50 7.51
CA CYS A 100 10.52 7.29 7.26
C CYS A 100 10.82 7.13 5.74
N PRO A 101 12.10 7.02 5.33
CA PRO A 101 12.46 6.97 3.91
C PRO A 101 11.85 5.80 3.12
N MET A 102 11.61 4.67 3.79
CA MET A 102 10.91 3.53 3.18
C MET A 102 9.42 3.82 2.99
N CYS A 103 8.80 4.49 3.97
CA CYS A 103 7.40 4.88 3.94
C CYS A 103 7.11 6.05 2.98
N THR A 104 8.12 6.77 2.48
CA THR A 104 7.94 7.83 1.47
C THR A 104 8.51 7.43 0.11
N SER A 105 9.03 6.21 -0.02
CA SER A 105 9.65 5.72 -1.25
C SER A 105 8.70 5.73 -2.45
N LEU A 106 7.42 5.40 -2.24
CA LEU A 106 6.40 5.40 -3.29
C LEU A 106 6.11 6.82 -3.81
N LEU A 107 6.05 7.81 -2.91
CA LEU A 107 5.74 9.20 -3.26
C LEU A 107 6.74 9.78 -4.25
N ARG A 108 8.02 9.37 -4.16
CA ARG A 108 9.07 9.81 -5.08
C ARG A 108 8.80 9.47 -6.55
N PHE A 109 7.99 8.43 -6.81
CA PHE A 109 7.63 8.00 -8.17
C PHE A 109 6.36 8.66 -8.71
N LEU A 110 5.57 9.33 -7.87
CA LEU A 110 4.24 9.85 -8.21
C LEU A 110 4.25 11.35 -8.63
N LYS A 111 5.34 11.84 -9.23
CA LYS A 111 5.58 13.28 -9.47
C LYS A 111 4.50 14.04 -10.26
N ASP A 112 3.61 13.36 -10.99
CA ASP A 112 2.51 13.96 -11.76
C ASP A 112 1.12 13.72 -11.13
N VAL A 113 1.04 13.12 -9.94
CA VAL A 113 -0.19 13.16 -9.15
C VAL A 113 -0.24 14.54 -8.53
N GLU A 114 -1.30 15.32 -8.79
CA GLU A 114 -1.59 16.54 -8.03
C GLU A 114 -1.75 16.14 -6.54
N SER A 115 -0.63 16.13 -5.83
CA SER A 115 -0.53 15.65 -4.46
C SER A 115 -1.01 16.77 -3.55
N ARG A 116 -2.30 16.76 -3.23
CA ARG A 116 -2.80 17.45 -2.04
C ARG A 116 -2.34 16.64 -0.83
N GLU A 117 -1.17 17.00 -0.30
CA GLU A 117 -0.64 16.36 0.89
C GLU A 117 -1.46 16.79 2.11
N LEU A 118 -2.21 15.84 2.68
CA LEU A 118 -2.85 16.00 3.99
C LEU A 118 -1.79 15.83 5.08
N ALA A 119 -1.07 16.91 5.39
CA ALA A 119 -0.19 16.96 6.53
C ALA A 119 -0.98 17.35 7.79
N ALA A 120 -1.55 16.33 8.46
CA ALA A 120 -1.69 16.20 9.92
C ALA A 120 -2.87 15.26 10.24
N LEU A 121 -2.58 13.99 10.50
CA LEU A 121 -3.49 13.13 11.27
C LEU A 121 -3.34 13.44 12.76
N GLY A 122 -3.73 14.66 13.13
CA GLY A 122 -4.22 14.94 14.47
C GLY A 122 -5.73 14.77 14.43
N PHE A 123 -6.26 13.64 14.88
CA PHE A 123 -7.68 13.56 15.19
C PHE A 123 -7.94 14.57 16.33
N SER A 124 -8.38 15.78 16.01
CA SER A 124 -9.01 16.62 17.02
C SER A 124 -10.26 15.88 17.47
N ARG A 125 -10.31 15.56 18.76
CA ARG A 125 -11.59 15.31 19.42
C ARG A 125 -12.44 16.57 19.40
#